data_AF-A0A8T4I3T6-F1
#
_entry.id   AF-A0A8T4I3T6-F1
#
_cell.length_a   1.000
_cell.length_b   1.000
_cell.length_c   1.000
_cell.angle_alpha   90.00
_cell.angle_beta   90.00
_cell.angle_gamma   90.00
#
_symmetry.space_group_name_H-M   'P 1'
#
loop_
_entity.id
_entity.type
_entity.pdbx_description
1 polymer ?
#
loop_
_entity_poly.entity_id
_entity_poly.type
_entity_poly.pdbx_seq_one_letter_code
_entity_poly.pdbx_strand_id
1 'polypeptide(L)' 'TAVTAIRGLIQEAIPGAVVTSYAVDQVIGVRTWDAEGDRWAAEQECATAIGAECYADADGQFIIAELPDMLTAP' A
#
# COMPACT_ATOMS: atom_id res chain seq x y z
N THR A 1 4.86 0.36 -10.40
CA THR A 1 4.95 1.46 -9.41
C THR A 1 4.39 0.97 -8.09
N ALA A 2 4.64 1.67 -6.98
CA ALA A 2 4.24 1.19 -5.66
C ALA A 2 2.73 1.00 -5.53
N VAL A 3 1.92 1.98 -5.96
CA VAL A 3 0.45 1.90 -5.87
C VAL A 3 -0.11 0.76 -6.71
N THR A 4 0.46 0.54 -7.90
CA THR A 4 0.05 -0.57 -8.77
C THR A 4 0.39 -1.93 -8.14
N ALA A 5 1.55 -2.06 -7.51
CA ALA A 5 1.97 -3.29 -6.84
C ALA A 5 1.06 -3.60 -5.62
N ILE A 6 0.80 -2.60 -4.78
CA ILE A 6 -0.11 -2.72 -3.62
C ILE A 6 -1.51 -3.14 -4.08
N ARG A 7 -2.06 -2.49 -5.10
CA ARG A 7 -3.37 -2.87 -5.65
C ARG A 7 -3.38 -4.32 -6.16
N GLY A 8 -2.31 -4.76 -6.82
CA GLY A 8 -2.17 -6.14 -7.28
C GLY A 8 -2.18 -7.14 -6.12
N LEU A 9 -1.34 -6.94 -5.11
CA LEU A 9 -1.24 -7.79 -3.92
C LEU A 9 -2.58 -7.95 -3.20
N ILE A 10 -3.29 -6.83 -2.98
CA ILE A 10 -4.59 -6.83 -2.31
C ILE A 10 -5.64 -7.54 -3.16
N GLN A 11 -5.69 -7.27 -4.48
CA GLN A 11 -6.71 -7.84 -5.36
C GLN A 11 -6.49 -9.33 -5.67
N GLU A 12 -5.25 -9.82 -5.58
CA GLU A 12 -4.95 -11.26 -5.63
C GLU A 12 -5.50 -11.99 -4.40
N ALA A 13 -5.46 -11.37 -3.22
CA ALA A 13 -6.00 -11.96 -2.00
C ALA A 13 -7.52 -11.77 -1.88
N ILE A 14 -8.03 -10.61 -2.29
CA ILE A 14 -9.44 -10.21 -2.16
C ILE A 14 -9.91 -9.63 -3.51
N PRO A 15 -10.39 -10.50 -4.43
CA PRO A 15 -10.88 -10.05 -5.72
C PRO A 15 -12.01 -9.03 -5.57
N GLY A 16 -11.88 -7.88 -6.25
CA GLY A 16 -12.87 -6.80 -6.20
C GLY A 16 -12.68 -5.82 -5.04
N ALA A 17 -11.64 -5.98 -4.20
CA ALA A 17 -11.30 -4.99 -3.18
C ALA A 17 -11.11 -3.59 -3.81
N VAL A 18 -11.71 -2.60 -3.15
CA VAL A 18 -11.57 -1.18 -3.51
C VAL A 18 -10.29 -0.66 -2.89
N VAL A 19 -9.39 -0.16 -3.75
CA VAL A 19 -8.11 0.42 -3.34
C VAL A 19 -8.05 1.86 -3.84
N THR A 20 -7.96 2.81 -2.91
CA THR A 20 -7.90 4.25 -3.18
C THR A 20 -6.56 4.80 -2.72
N SER A 21 -5.83 5.47 -3.61
CA SER A 21 -4.55 6.10 -3.28
C SER A 21 -4.70 7.61 -3.18
N TYR A 22 -4.27 8.16 -2.05
CA TYR A 22 -4.01 9.59 -1.86
C TYR A 22 -2.51 9.90 -1.90
N ALA A 23 -1.65 8.88 -1.89
CA ALA A 23 -0.22 9.04 -2.05
C ALA A 23 0.22 9.23 -3.50
N VAL A 24 1.31 9.98 -3.69
CA VAL A 24 1.97 10.09 -4.99
C VAL A 24 2.58 8.74 -5.38
N ASP A 25 2.14 8.19 -6.50
CA ASP A 25 2.67 6.93 -7.01
C ASP A 25 4.08 7.11 -7.57
N GLN A 26 4.99 6.22 -7.18
CA GLN A 26 6.41 6.29 -7.55
C GLN A 26 6.92 4.93 -8.03
N VAL A 27 7.96 4.97 -8.87
CA VAL A 27 8.71 3.76 -9.23
C VAL A 27 9.56 3.37 -8.04
N ILE A 28 9.40 2.12 -7.61
CA ILE A 28 10.21 1.49 -6.56
C ILE A 28 11.06 0.37 -7.17
N GLY A 29 12.14 0.00 -6.49
CA GLY A 29 12.99 -1.12 -6.90
C GLY A 29 12.25 -2.45 -6.92
N VAL A 30 12.82 -3.44 -7.61
CA VAL A 30 12.28 -4.81 -7.63
C VAL A 30 12.29 -5.40 -6.23
N ARG A 31 11.19 -6.06 -5.85
CA ARG A 31 11.02 -6.76 -4.58
C ARG A 31 10.50 -8.18 -4.85
N THR A 32 10.81 -9.11 -3.94
CA THR A 32 10.36 -10.49 -3.98
C THR A 32 9.80 -10.87 -2.61
N TRP A 33 8.69 -11.56 -2.60
CA TRP A 33 8.04 -12.06 -1.37
C TRP A 33 7.71 -13.54 -1.53
N ASP A 34 7.49 -14.20 -0.40
CA ASP A 34 6.94 -15.54 -0.39
C ASP A 34 5.45 -15.49 -0.76
N ALA A 35 5.06 -16.22 -1.80
CA ALA A 35 3.69 -16.26 -2.28
C ALA A 35 2.72 -16.92 -1.28
N GLU A 36 3.22 -17.76 -0.37
CA GLU A 36 2.46 -18.37 0.73
C GLU A 36 2.61 -17.60 2.05
N GLY A 37 3.46 -16.56 2.05
CA GLY A 37 3.71 -15.73 3.21
C GLY A 37 2.63 -14.69 3.48
N ASP A 38 2.92 -13.83 4.46
CA ASP A 38 2.05 -12.71 4.80
C ASP A 38 2.09 -11.65 3.69
N ARG A 39 1.03 -11.61 2.87
CA ARG A 39 0.87 -10.59 1.84
C ARG A 39 0.79 -9.20 2.47
N TRP A 40 0.13 -9.04 3.62
CA TRP A 40 -0.02 -7.75 4.28
C TRP A 40 1.31 -7.05 4.53
N ALA A 41 2.32 -7.81 4.94
CA ALA A 41 3.68 -7.29 5.08
C ALA A 41 4.29 -6.80 3.74
N ALA A 42 4.01 -7.50 2.63
CA ALA A 42 4.53 -7.15 1.31
C ALA A 42 3.93 -5.84 0.75
N GLU A 43 2.63 -5.59 0.89
CA GLU A 43 2.09 -4.28 0.49
C GLU A 43 2.55 -3.14 1.39
N GLN A 44 2.70 -3.40 2.70
CA GLN A 44 3.21 -2.39 3.64
C GLN A 44 4.65 -1.99 3.31
N GLU A 45 5.49 -2.95 2.89
CA GLU A 45 6.84 -2.68 2.37
C GLU A 45 6.81 -1.78 1.13
N CYS A 46 5.86 -1.99 0.22
CA CYS A 46 5.67 -1.15 -0.97
C CYS A 46 5.19 0.26 -0.62
N ALA A 47 4.27 0.41 0.35
CA ALA A 47 3.77 1.71 0.80
C ALA A 47 4.88 2.51 1.49
N THR A 48 5.62 1.86 2.40
CA THR A 48 6.74 2.48 3.13
C THR A 48 7.81 3.00 2.17
N ALA A 49 8.03 2.30 1.05
CA ALA A 49 9.01 2.69 0.04
C ALA A 49 8.75 4.06 -0.61
N ILE A 50 7.51 4.54 -0.56
CA ILE A 50 7.09 5.84 -1.11
C ILE A 50 6.72 6.85 -0.02
N GLY A 51 7.06 6.57 1.24
CA GLY A 51 6.69 7.43 2.38
C GLY A 51 5.20 7.41 2.69
N ALA A 52 4.52 6.30 2.41
CA ALA A 52 3.10 6.10 2.66
C ALA A 52 2.84 4.94 3.61
N GLU A 53 1.60 4.84 4.07
CA GLU A 53 1.03 3.67 4.74
C GLU A 53 -0.19 3.16 3.99
N CYS A 54 -0.50 1.87 4.15
CA CYS A 54 -1.76 1.29 3.72
C CYS A 54 -2.58 0.82 4.92
N TYR A 55 -3.88 1.12 4.94
CA TYR A 55 -4.80 0.70 5.98
C TYR A 55 -6.19 0.42 5.41
N ALA A 56 -6.98 -0.40 6.11
CA ALA A 56 -8.39 -0.57 5.82
C ALA A 56 -9.21 0.48 6.57
N ASP A 57 -10.12 1.16 5.87
CA ASP A 57 -11.06 2.09 6.49
C ASP A 57 -12.31 1.37 7.07
N ALA A 58 -13.22 2.15 7.67
CA ALA A 58 -14.43 1.63 8.28
C ALA A 58 -15.42 1.02 7.27
N ASP A 59 -15.32 1.39 5.98
CA ASP A 59 -16.14 0.86 4.89
C ASP A 59 -15.54 -0.39 4.25
N GLY A 60 -14.36 -0.84 4.73
CA GLY A 60 -13.64 -1.99 4.21
C GLY A 60 -12.88 -1.69 2.91
N GLN A 61 -12.62 -0.42 2.60
CA GLN A 61 -11.74 -0.02 1.50
C GLN A 61 -10.29 0.04 1.97
N PHE A 62 -9.37 -0.23 1.06
CA PHE A 62 -7.94 -0.09 1.32
C PHE A 62 -7.47 1.28 0.87
N ILE A 63 -6.96 2.07 1.81
CA ILE A 63 -6.47 3.43 1.60
C ILE A 63 -4.95 3.41 1.62
N ILE A 64 -4.33 4.08 0.65
CA ILE A 64 -2.89 4.36 0.63
C ILE A 64 -2.71 5.86 0.86
N ALA A 65 -2.11 6.24 2.00
CA ALA A 65 -1.98 7.64 2.39
C ALA A 65 -0.51 7.97 2.71
N GLU A 66 -0.07 9.19 2.37
CA GLU A 66 1.26 9.65 2.75
C GLU A 66 1.36 9.77 4.27
N LEU A 67 2.52 9.42 4.81
CA LEU A 67 2.81 9.63 6.21
C LEU A 67 2.87 11.14 6.50
N PRO A 68 2.29 11.61 7.61
CA PRO A 68 2.35 13.01 7.96
C PRO A 68 3.79 13.46 8.18
N ASP A 69 4.14 14.63 7.66
CA ASP A 69 5.41 15.26 7.96
C ASP A 69 5.42 15.71 9.43
N MET A 70 6.21 15.03 10.25
CA MET A 70 6.29 15.26 11.69
C MET A 70 6.83 16.65 12.07
N LEU A 71 7.40 17.41 11.12
CA LEU A 71 7.82 18.79 11.35
C LEU A 71 6.69 19.80 11.15
N THR A 72 5.65 19.44 10.39
CA THR A 72 4.56 20.34 9.99
C THR A 72 3.16 19.83 10.36
N ALA A 73 3.06 18.59 10.83
CA ALA A 73 1.84 18.01 11.34
C ALA A 73 1.33 18.82 12.56
N PRO A 74 0.03 19.15 12.62
CA PRO A 74 -0.57 19.89 13.74
C PRO A 74 -0.55 19.13 15.08
#